data_AF-A0A0C2J6L6-F1
#
_entry.id   AF-A0A0C2J6L6-F1
#
_cell.length_a   1.000
_cell.length_b   1.000
_cell.length_c   1.000
_cell.angle_alpha   90.00
_cell.angle_beta   90.00
_cell.angle_gamma   90.00
#
_symmetry.space_group_name_H-M   'P 1'
#
loop_
_entity.id
_entity.type
_entity.pdbx_description
1 polymer ?
#
loop_
_entity_poly.entity_id
_entity_poly.type
_entity_poly.pdbx_seq_one_letter_code
_entity_poly.pdbx_strand_id
1 'polypeptide(L)'
;MQPIPDTTFNLSIIDIERKTHNPIFFPSILKILNVKLFQYAFGNYYLVLLYQDLTMCLWTTSPKPFHFVKKLCVSGHSNSTLESNFYIDQWAEGQIYFNLPWKGNQLVTHRTTDDGRYWDVVKFKHFSLDNEEPVCFNFELHDPNSVPQHFGFVDFQYEKSNNALQPYMTIDGGNSWDPTPKSASKILLLNYETVAISIDHDLSGINYSLDKGTSWLNHKLWPSNSTLHYFGKLSDSDLRILIINRNSETNKLRFDVIDFSNIFKFECKNHDFNQVRIPKSRGFCYRGKILDLITRNADIRCINKLGPTMYMDRSCPCSAEDWGCPFNFQPKGDVCVVDPLANISREPFKCENGSHPDISQLGYISLAADTCEPHEMNKYLNVSDKSQCIPNSSPICN
;
A
#
# COMPACT_ATOMS: atom_id res chain seq x y z
N MET A 1 -19.95 -4.07 -22.04
CA MET A 1 -20.93 -2.98 -22.06
C MET A 1 -20.43 -1.96 -23.07
N GLN A 2 -21.21 -1.64 -24.12
CA GLN A 2 -20.80 -0.62 -25.10
C GLN A 2 -20.89 0.78 -24.45
N PRO A 3 -19.96 1.72 -24.75
CA PRO A 3 -20.05 3.10 -24.29
C PRO A 3 -21.38 3.74 -24.68
N ILE A 4 -22.03 4.43 -23.74
CA ILE A 4 -23.17 5.30 -24.07
C ILE A 4 -22.58 6.66 -24.48
N PRO A 5 -22.75 7.11 -25.74
CA PRO A 5 -22.27 8.42 -26.19
C PRO A 5 -22.88 9.54 -25.33
N ASP A 6 -22.10 10.58 -25.04
CA ASP A 6 -22.51 11.81 -24.34
C ASP A 6 -22.99 11.64 -22.89
N THR A 7 -22.48 10.63 -22.17
CA THR A 7 -22.75 10.51 -20.73
C THR A 7 -21.86 11.48 -19.95
N THR A 8 -22.47 12.46 -19.29
CA THR A 8 -21.77 13.33 -18.32
C THR A 8 -21.80 12.67 -16.95
N PHE A 9 -20.62 12.39 -16.39
CA PHE A 9 -20.50 11.86 -15.04
C PHE A 9 -20.50 13.01 -14.04
N ASN A 10 -21.54 13.08 -13.21
CA ASN A 10 -21.59 14.02 -12.10
C ASN A 10 -21.32 13.26 -10.79
N LEU A 11 -20.07 13.32 -10.32
CA LEU A 11 -19.70 12.78 -9.02
C LEU A 11 -19.95 13.86 -7.96
N SER A 12 -20.68 13.54 -6.90
CA SER A 12 -20.88 14.46 -5.77
C SER A 12 -20.81 13.70 -4.45
N ILE A 13 -20.29 14.36 -3.41
CA ILE A 13 -20.31 13.84 -2.04
C ILE A 13 -21.47 14.52 -1.33
N ILE A 14 -22.47 13.72 -0.96
CA ILE A 14 -23.66 14.19 -0.27
C ILE A 14 -23.44 14.09 1.23
N ASP A 15 -23.42 15.23 1.91
CA ASP A 15 -23.47 15.29 3.37
C ASP A 15 -24.95 15.23 3.81
N ILE A 16 -25.36 14.07 4.31
CA ILE A 16 -26.76 13.81 4.70
C ILE A 16 -27.18 14.69 5.89
N GLU A 17 -26.27 14.91 6.85
CA GLU A 17 -26.56 15.68 8.06
C GLU A 17 -26.76 17.15 7.73
N ARG A 18 -25.86 17.71 6.92
CA ARG A 18 -25.92 19.12 6.50
C ARG A 18 -26.87 19.36 5.34
N LYS A 19 -27.34 18.28 4.69
CA LYS A 19 -28.13 18.30 3.44
C LYS A 19 -27.42 19.11 2.34
N THR A 20 -26.10 19.06 2.31
CA THR A 20 -25.28 19.80 1.34
C THR A 20 -24.66 18.84 0.33
N HIS A 21 -24.70 19.23 -0.94
CA HIS A 21 -23.91 18.60 -1.98
C HIS A 21 -22.54 19.28 -2.00
N ASN A 22 -21.49 18.55 -1.61
CA ASN A 22 -20.14 19.04 -1.78
C ASN A 22 -19.73 18.78 -3.24
N PRO A 23 -19.51 19.86 -4.04
CA PRO A 23 -19.07 19.69 -5.41
C PRO A 23 -17.68 19.05 -5.42
N ILE A 24 -17.50 18.17 -6.40
CA ILE A 24 -16.24 17.52 -6.69
C ILE A 24 -15.67 18.15 -7.95
N PHE A 25 -14.36 18.37 -7.98
CA PHE A 25 -13.70 19.03 -9.09
C PHE A 25 -12.74 18.08 -9.79
N PHE A 26 -12.97 17.89 -11.08
CA PHE A 26 -12.04 17.24 -12.01
C PHE A 26 -11.51 18.27 -13.02
N PRO A 27 -10.36 18.01 -13.66
CA PRO A 27 -9.88 18.83 -14.75
C PRO A 27 -10.90 18.95 -15.90
N SER A 28 -10.99 20.14 -16.47
CA SER A 28 -12.09 20.62 -17.32
C SER A 28 -12.39 19.79 -18.58
N ILE A 29 -11.39 19.17 -19.21
CA ILE A 29 -11.58 18.40 -20.45
C ILE A 29 -11.55 16.89 -20.24
N LEU A 30 -11.58 16.43 -18.99
CA LEU A 30 -11.63 15.01 -18.66
C LEU A 30 -12.92 14.38 -19.19
N LYS A 31 -12.80 13.35 -20.05
CA LYS A 31 -13.91 12.56 -20.55
C LYS A 31 -13.87 11.15 -19.98
N ILE A 32 -14.68 10.94 -18.95
CA ILE A 32 -14.79 9.65 -18.26
C ILE A 32 -15.65 8.71 -19.10
N LEU A 33 -15.15 7.50 -19.34
CA LEU A 33 -15.91 6.41 -19.96
C LEU A 33 -16.53 5.50 -18.89
N ASN A 34 -15.78 5.16 -17.85
CA ASN A 34 -16.26 4.31 -16.76
C ASN A 34 -15.49 4.56 -15.46
N VAL A 35 -16.13 4.33 -14.31
CA VAL A 35 -15.49 4.27 -13.00
C VAL A 35 -15.21 2.80 -12.70
N LYS A 36 -13.93 2.46 -12.55
CA LYS A 36 -13.47 1.09 -12.32
C LYS A 36 -13.38 0.74 -10.85
N LEU A 37 -12.94 1.69 -10.04
CA LEU A 37 -12.79 1.50 -8.60
C LEU A 37 -13.16 2.78 -7.88
N PHE A 38 -13.74 2.62 -6.69
CA PHE A 38 -13.95 3.66 -5.70
C PHE A 38 -13.54 3.12 -4.33
N GLN A 39 -12.62 3.81 -3.65
CA GLN A 39 -12.22 3.48 -2.30
C GLN A 39 -12.06 4.75 -1.46
N TYR A 40 -12.36 4.65 -0.17
CA TYR A 40 -12.13 5.72 0.80
C TYR A 40 -11.14 5.25 1.85
N ALA A 41 -10.05 5.98 2.05
CA ALA A 41 -9.03 5.69 3.04
C ALA A 41 -8.40 6.99 3.53
N PHE A 42 -8.14 7.08 4.83
CA PHE A 42 -7.45 8.22 5.46
C PHE A 42 -8.02 9.61 5.13
N GLY A 43 -9.35 9.71 4.96
CA GLY A 43 -9.96 10.99 4.60
C GLY A 43 -9.94 11.33 3.11
N ASN A 44 -9.32 10.52 2.28
CA ASN A 44 -9.20 10.72 0.83
C ASN A 44 -10.03 9.69 0.06
N TYR A 45 -10.56 10.13 -1.08
CA TYR A 45 -11.26 9.27 -2.04
C TYR A 45 -10.32 8.92 -3.17
N TYR A 46 -10.21 7.64 -3.47
CA TYR A 46 -9.40 7.08 -4.52
C TYR A 46 -10.29 6.52 -5.62
N LEU A 47 -10.02 6.92 -6.86
CA LEU A 47 -10.76 6.48 -8.04
C LEU A 47 -9.82 5.91 -9.08
N VAL A 48 -10.21 4.80 -9.69
CA VAL A 48 -9.64 4.39 -10.97
C VAL A 48 -10.66 4.70 -12.05
N LEU A 49 -10.30 5.62 -12.96
CA LEU A 49 -11.16 6.09 -14.04
C LEU A 49 -10.64 5.56 -15.38
N LEU A 50 -11.52 4.96 -16.18
CA LEU A 50 -11.28 4.63 -17.58
C LEU A 50 -11.75 5.79 -18.44
N TYR A 51 -10.89 6.29 -19.32
CA TYR A 51 -11.17 7.37 -20.25
C TYR A 51 -11.67 6.84 -21.60
N GLN A 52 -12.14 7.74 -22.46
CA GLN A 52 -12.61 7.40 -23.82
C GLN A 52 -11.51 6.86 -24.75
N ASP A 53 -10.26 7.28 -24.55
CA ASP A 53 -9.08 6.79 -25.28
C ASP A 53 -8.56 5.44 -24.74
N LEU A 54 -9.32 4.80 -23.84
CA LEU A 54 -8.96 3.59 -23.12
C LEU A 54 -7.75 3.73 -22.17
N THR A 55 -7.34 4.96 -21.86
CA THR A 55 -6.38 5.21 -20.77
C THR A 55 -7.08 5.03 -19.42
N MET A 56 -6.44 4.32 -18.50
CA MET A 56 -6.90 4.19 -17.12
C MET A 56 -6.01 4.99 -16.20
N CYS A 57 -6.58 5.77 -15.29
CA CYS A 57 -5.81 6.58 -14.36
C CYS A 57 -6.31 6.48 -12.93
N LEU A 58 -5.37 6.46 -12.00
CA LEU A 58 -5.59 6.61 -10.57
C LEU A 58 -5.71 8.10 -10.23
N TRP A 59 -6.76 8.44 -9.48
CA TRP A 59 -7.03 9.77 -8.96
C TRP A 59 -7.24 9.71 -7.46
N THR A 60 -6.84 10.77 -6.76
CA THR A 60 -7.18 10.94 -5.34
C THR A 60 -7.60 12.38 -5.04
N THR A 61 -8.35 12.58 -3.96
CA THR A 61 -8.82 13.90 -3.54
C THR A 61 -7.84 14.65 -2.66
N SER A 62 -7.89 15.97 -2.75
CA SER A 62 -7.47 16.84 -1.63
C SER A 62 -8.55 16.92 -0.53
N PRO A 63 -8.17 17.20 0.73
CA PRO A 63 -9.07 17.12 1.87
C PRO A 63 -10.32 18.02 1.76
N LYS A 64 -10.19 19.31 1.43
CA LYS A 64 -11.31 20.23 1.08
C LYS A 64 -10.80 21.46 0.30
N PRO A 65 -11.47 21.91 -0.79
CA PRO A 65 -12.55 21.24 -1.53
C PRO A 65 -12.06 19.94 -2.17
N PHE A 66 -12.97 19.02 -2.51
CA PHE A 66 -12.63 17.71 -3.10
C PHE A 66 -12.16 17.85 -4.55
N HIS A 67 -10.94 18.36 -4.72
CA HIS A 67 -10.27 18.38 -6.01
C HIS A 67 -9.59 17.05 -6.25
N PHE A 68 -9.95 16.37 -7.33
CA PHE A 68 -9.28 15.16 -7.76
C PHE A 68 -8.01 15.50 -8.53
N VAL A 69 -6.91 14.90 -8.09
CA VAL A 69 -5.59 15.03 -8.69
C VAL A 69 -5.19 13.67 -9.24
N LYS A 70 -4.76 13.66 -10.49
CA LYS A 70 -4.28 12.46 -11.18
C LYS A 70 -2.92 12.07 -10.61
N LYS A 71 -2.75 10.78 -10.32
CA LYS A 71 -1.52 10.21 -9.76
C LYS A 71 -0.73 9.40 -10.76
N LEU A 72 -1.41 8.51 -11.48
CA LEU A 72 -0.78 7.60 -12.42
C LEU A 72 -1.75 7.25 -13.54
N CYS A 73 -1.25 7.05 -14.74
CA CYS A 73 -2.02 6.56 -15.88
C CYS A 73 -1.32 5.39 -16.54
N VAL A 74 -2.12 4.45 -17.04
CA VAL A 74 -1.68 3.33 -17.87
C VAL A 74 -2.54 3.31 -19.13
N SER A 75 -1.88 3.38 -20.28
CA SER A 75 -2.52 3.21 -21.58
C SER A 75 -2.40 1.75 -22.01
N GLY A 76 -3.52 1.06 -22.25
CA GLY A 76 -3.45 -0.34 -22.68
C GLY A 76 -4.79 -0.98 -23.04
N HIS A 77 -4.76 -1.87 -24.04
CA HIS A 77 -5.87 -2.75 -24.47
C HIS A 77 -5.89 -4.09 -23.69
N SER A 78 -5.23 -4.18 -22.53
CA SER A 78 -5.12 -5.45 -21.82
C SER A 78 -6.49 -5.91 -21.31
N ASN A 79 -6.92 -7.11 -21.73
CA ASN A 79 -8.15 -7.78 -21.30
C ASN A 79 -8.18 -8.14 -19.79
N SER A 80 -7.16 -7.77 -19.00
CA SER A 80 -7.19 -7.93 -17.55
C SER A 80 -8.08 -6.86 -16.92
N THR A 81 -8.94 -7.28 -16.00
CA THR A 81 -9.70 -6.37 -15.16
C THR A 81 -8.74 -5.65 -14.22
N LEU A 82 -8.23 -4.48 -14.62
CA LEU A 82 -7.29 -3.67 -13.83
C LEU A 82 -7.80 -3.30 -12.42
N GLU A 83 -9.08 -3.55 -12.14
CA GLU A 83 -9.72 -3.46 -10.82
C GLU A 83 -9.01 -4.33 -9.77
N SER A 84 -8.36 -5.42 -10.18
CA SER A 84 -7.58 -6.32 -9.30
C SER A 84 -6.09 -5.98 -9.18
N ASN A 85 -5.65 -4.89 -9.82
CA ASN A 85 -4.25 -4.47 -9.88
C ASN A 85 -3.90 -3.32 -8.93
N PHE A 86 -4.80 -2.96 -8.03
CA PHE A 86 -4.64 -1.84 -7.09
C PHE A 86 -4.95 -2.28 -5.67
N TYR A 87 -4.12 -1.85 -4.72
CA TYR A 87 -4.35 -2.06 -3.30
C TYR A 87 -3.89 -0.84 -2.51
N ILE A 88 -4.78 -0.25 -1.71
CA ILE A 88 -4.43 0.77 -0.73
C ILE A 88 -4.16 0.07 0.57
N ASP A 89 -2.95 0.28 1.06
CA ASP A 89 -2.57 -0.22 2.35
C ASP A 89 -3.26 0.62 3.44
N GLN A 90 -3.95 -0.04 4.37
CA GLN A 90 -4.70 0.63 5.43
C GLN A 90 -3.83 1.03 6.63
N TRP A 91 -2.55 0.66 6.67
CA TRP A 91 -1.69 1.01 7.81
C TRP A 91 -1.03 2.38 7.70
N ALA A 92 -0.68 2.82 6.49
CA ALA A 92 -0.03 4.10 6.23
C ALA A 92 -0.69 4.89 5.11
N GLU A 93 -1.01 6.15 5.39
CA GLU A 93 -1.56 7.03 4.38
C GLU A 93 -0.56 7.30 3.25
N GLY A 94 -1.05 7.22 2.01
CA GLY A 94 -0.22 7.40 0.81
C GLY A 94 0.57 6.16 0.42
N GLN A 95 0.43 5.05 1.15
CA GLN A 95 0.97 3.76 0.74
C GLN A 95 -0.01 3.03 -0.19
N ILE A 96 0.41 2.83 -1.43
CA ILE A 96 -0.42 2.25 -2.48
C ILE A 96 0.43 1.26 -3.28
N TYR A 97 -0.17 0.14 -3.64
CA TYR A 97 0.39 -0.85 -4.54
C TYR A 97 -0.34 -0.86 -5.86
N PHE A 98 0.42 -1.00 -6.95
CA PHE A 98 -0.15 -1.08 -8.28
C PHE A 98 0.63 -2.01 -9.18
N ASN A 99 -0.06 -2.88 -9.92
CA ASN A 99 0.57 -3.74 -10.92
C ASN A 99 0.69 -2.97 -12.24
N LEU A 100 1.92 -2.65 -12.63
CA LEU A 100 2.22 -1.88 -13.84
C LEU A 100 2.89 -2.74 -14.91
N PRO A 101 2.67 -2.44 -16.20
CA PRO A 101 3.43 -3.06 -17.28
C PRO A 101 4.93 -2.80 -17.14
N TRP A 102 5.70 -3.86 -17.30
CA TRP A 102 7.15 -3.92 -17.36
C TRP A 102 7.55 -4.69 -18.62
N LYS A 103 8.78 -4.46 -19.09
CA LYS A 103 9.43 -5.07 -20.27
C LYS A 103 8.63 -6.24 -20.89
N GLY A 104 8.02 -6.04 -22.07
CA GLY A 104 7.31 -7.10 -22.78
C GLY A 104 5.87 -7.38 -22.31
N ASN A 105 5.17 -6.38 -21.76
CA ASN A 105 3.77 -6.45 -21.33
C ASN A 105 3.51 -7.36 -20.11
N GLN A 106 4.56 -7.75 -19.39
CA GLN A 106 4.46 -8.45 -18.12
C GLN A 106 4.11 -7.46 -17.01
N LEU A 107 3.20 -7.80 -16.09
CA LEU A 107 2.87 -6.92 -14.96
C LEU A 107 3.82 -7.14 -13.79
N VAL A 108 4.15 -6.05 -13.08
CA VAL A 108 5.03 -6.06 -11.91
C VAL A 108 4.44 -5.17 -10.84
N THR A 109 4.47 -5.63 -9.59
CA THR A 109 3.96 -4.84 -8.49
C THR A 109 4.92 -3.71 -8.14
N HIS A 110 4.39 -2.49 -8.17
CA HIS A 110 5.04 -1.28 -7.70
C HIS A 110 4.38 -0.80 -6.40
N ARG A 111 5.14 -0.06 -5.60
CA ARG A 111 4.71 0.57 -4.35
C ARG A 111 5.05 2.05 -4.38
N THR A 112 4.13 2.86 -3.88
CA THR A 112 4.36 4.26 -3.49
C THR A 112 4.16 4.39 -1.98
N THR A 113 4.80 5.38 -1.36
CA THR A 113 4.62 5.76 0.05
C THR A 113 4.35 7.26 0.21
N ASP A 114 4.08 7.94 -0.91
CA ASP A 114 3.93 9.39 -1.02
C ASP A 114 2.72 9.76 -1.88
N ASP A 115 1.69 8.91 -1.80
CA ASP A 115 0.41 9.14 -2.47
C ASP A 115 0.57 9.22 -4.01
N GLY A 116 1.41 8.34 -4.56
CA GLY A 116 1.55 8.10 -6.00
C GLY A 116 2.48 9.05 -6.74
N ARG A 117 3.37 9.76 -6.04
CA ARG A 117 4.39 10.62 -6.68
C ARG A 117 5.56 9.79 -7.19
N TYR A 118 6.07 8.87 -6.37
CA TYR A 118 7.09 7.92 -6.76
C TYR A 118 6.58 6.49 -6.63
N TRP A 119 6.94 5.67 -7.62
CA TRP A 119 6.58 4.27 -7.70
C TRP A 119 7.85 3.46 -7.82
N ASP A 120 8.18 2.72 -6.77
CA ASP A 120 9.31 1.81 -6.74
C ASP A 120 8.83 0.39 -7.02
N VAL A 121 9.65 -0.41 -7.69
CA VAL A 121 9.40 -1.86 -7.79
C VAL A 121 9.48 -2.46 -6.37
N VAL A 122 8.54 -3.32 -6.03
CA VAL A 122 8.53 -4.01 -4.74
C VAL A 122 9.82 -4.84 -4.58
N LYS A 123 10.47 -4.72 -3.42
CA LYS A 123 11.73 -5.41 -3.11
C LYS A 123 11.44 -6.76 -2.46
N PHE A 124 12.21 -7.78 -2.85
CA PHE A 124 12.14 -9.11 -2.25
C PHE A 124 13.49 -9.53 -1.67
N LYS A 125 13.52 -10.05 -0.44
CA LYS A 125 14.74 -10.22 0.38
C LYS A 125 15.54 -11.51 0.10
N HIS A 126 14.98 -12.47 -0.62
CA HIS A 126 15.57 -13.81 -0.79
C HIS A 126 15.65 -14.34 -2.24
N PHE A 127 15.55 -13.47 -3.25
CA PHE A 127 15.85 -13.87 -4.63
C PHE A 127 17.32 -13.64 -4.94
N SER A 128 18.02 -14.73 -5.28
CA SER A 128 19.36 -14.69 -5.85
C SER A 128 19.32 -13.87 -7.15
N LEU A 129 20.30 -12.98 -7.33
CA LEU A 129 20.48 -11.99 -8.41
C LEU A 129 20.45 -12.50 -9.87
N ASP A 130 20.23 -13.79 -10.12
CA ASP A 130 20.56 -14.40 -11.40
C ASP A 130 19.36 -14.75 -12.31
N ASN A 131 18.11 -14.65 -11.84
CA ASN A 131 16.91 -14.80 -12.70
C ASN A 131 15.68 -14.16 -12.04
N GLU A 132 15.55 -12.83 -12.18
CA GLU A 132 14.41 -12.06 -11.64
C GLU A 132 13.19 -12.21 -12.55
N GLU A 133 12.37 -13.25 -12.33
CA GLU A 133 10.97 -13.16 -12.77
C GLU A 133 10.27 -12.13 -11.87
N PRO A 134 9.66 -11.09 -12.45
CA PRO A 134 9.03 -10.09 -11.63
C PRO A 134 7.74 -10.63 -11.00
N VAL A 135 7.60 -10.41 -9.70
CA VAL A 135 6.43 -10.83 -8.93
C VAL A 135 5.28 -9.86 -9.17
N CYS A 136 4.09 -10.42 -9.42
CA CYS A 136 2.84 -9.69 -9.55
C CYS A 136 1.84 -10.21 -8.51
N PHE A 137 1.56 -9.39 -7.49
CA PHE A 137 0.53 -9.73 -6.50
C PHE A 137 -0.85 -9.74 -7.11
N ASN A 138 -1.67 -10.69 -6.67
CA ASN A 138 -3.11 -10.70 -6.91
C ASN A 138 -3.81 -10.13 -5.67
N PHE A 139 -4.19 -8.85 -5.75
CA PHE A 139 -4.78 -8.14 -4.61
C PHE A 139 -6.17 -8.64 -4.22
N GLU A 140 -6.88 -9.40 -5.08
CA GLU A 140 -8.16 -10.04 -4.71
C GLU A 140 -7.97 -11.13 -3.64
N LEU A 141 -6.74 -11.66 -3.53
CA LEU A 141 -6.40 -12.69 -2.55
C LEU A 141 -6.02 -12.11 -1.20
N HIS A 142 -5.80 -10.80 -1.07
CA HIS A 142 -5.59 -10.17 0.23
C HIS A 142 -6.76 -10.48 1.17
N ASP A 143 -6.48 -10.64 2.46
CA ASP A 143 -7.52 -10.80 3.49
C ASP A 143 -7.18 -9.95 4.70
N PRO A 144 -7.95 -8.87 4.94
CA PRO A 144 -7.70 -7.97 6.05
C PRO A 144 -7.84 -8.64 7.42
N ASN A 145 -8.47 -9.82 7.51
CA ASN A 145 -8.61 -10.56 8.76
C ASN A 145 -7.39 -11.43 9.08
N SER A 146 -6.46 -11.60 8.12
CA SER A 146 -5.21 -12.38 8.31
C SER A 146 -4.33 -11.78 9.39
N VAL A 147 -4.34 -10.45 9.46
CA VAL A 147 -3.52 -9.63 10.36
C VAL A 147 -4.47 -8.89 11.32
N PRO A 148 -4.20 -8.87 12.64
CA PRO A 148 -5.01 -8.07 13.56
C PRO A 148 -4.92 -6.57 13.22
N GLN A 149 -6.00 -5.82 13.41
CA GLN A 149 -6.14 -4.42 12.92
C GLN A 149 -5.01 -3.46 13.35
N HIS A 150 -4.35 -3.70 14.48
CA HIS A 150 -3.26 -2.87 15.00
C HIS A 150 -1.85 -3.29 14.54
N PHE A 151 -1.76 -4.21 13.57
CA PHE A 151 -0.51 -4.80 13.06
C PHE A 151 -0.28 -4.49 11.59
N GLY A 152 -0.87 -3.42 11.07
CA GLY A 152 -0.87 -3.19 9.61
C GLY A 152 0.52 -3.08 8.97
N PHE A 153 1.60 -2.88 9.74
CA PHE A 153 2.98 -2.96 9.22
C PHE A 153 3.41 -4.39 8.82
N VAL A 154 2.71 -5.41 9.32
CA VAL A 154 2.76 -6.79 8.83
C VAL A 154 1.63 -6.96 7.84
N ASP A 155 1.93 -7.49 6.67
CA ASP A 155 0.92 -7.79 5.66
C ASP A 155 1.29 -9.06 4.87
N PHE A 156 0.28 -9.66 4.24
CA PHE A 156 0.42 -10.81 3.37
C PHE A 156 -0.21 -10.54 2.02
N GLN A 157 0.61 -10.67 0.98
CA GLN A 157 0.18 -10.60 -0.41
C GLN A 157 0.47 -11.92 -1.10
N TYR A 158 -0.26 -12.20 -2.18
CA TYR A 158 -0.27 -13.53 -2.76
C TYR A 158 -0.08 -13.47 -4.26
N GLU A 159 0.69 -14.40 -4.79
CA GLU A 159 0.64 -14.78 -6.19
C GLU A 159 -0.21 -16.06 -6.33
N LYS A 160 -1.05 -16.09 -7.37
CA LYS A 160 -1.84 -17.29 -7.68
C LYS A 160 -1.02 -18.21 -8.59
N SER A 161 -0.58 -19.34 -8.04
CA SER A 161 -0.07 -20.46 -8.82
C SER A 161 -1.22 -21.45 -9.09
N ASN A 162 -1.16 -22.19 -10.21
CA ASN A 162 -2.27 -23.02 -10.71
C ASN A 162 -2.95 -23.91 -9.63
N ASN A 163 -2.17 -24.48 -8.72
CA ASN A 163 -2.65 -25.40 -7.68
C ASN A 163 -2.35 -24.96 -6.25
N ALA A 164 -1.77 -23.76 -6.04
CA ALA A 164 -1.37 -23.29 -4.71
C ALA A 164 -1.26 -21.77 -4.66
N LEU A 165 -1.32 -21.21 -3.46
CA LEU A 165 -0.92 -19.84 -3.20
C LEU A 165 0.58 -19.79 -2.96
N GLN A 166 1.24 -18.79 -3.53
CA GLN A 166 2.57 -18.37 -3.10
C GLN A 166 2.40 -17.09 -2.28
N PRO A 167 2.39 -17.17 -0.95
CA PRO A 167 2.31 -15.99 -0.11
C PRO A 167 3.68 -15.31 0.00
N TYR A 168 3.61 -14.01 0.24
CA TYR A 168 4.72 -13.14 0.58
C TYR A 168 4.34 -12.37 1.83
N MET A 169 5.25 -12.29 2.79
CA MET A 169 5.07 -11.61 4.07
C MET A 169 5.95 -10.37 4.11
N THR A 170 5.43 -9.28 4.65
CA THR A 170 6.24 -8.13 5.07
C THR A 170 6.15 -7.94 6.58
N ILE A 171 7.20 -7.42 7.19
CA ILE A 171 7.23 -6.99 8.61
C ILE A 171 7.79 -5.58 8.77
N ASP A 172 8.07 -4.89 7.67
CA ASP A 172 8.67 -3.56 7.63
C ASP A 172 7.77 -2.53 6.92
N GLY A 173 6.45 -2.74 6.99
CA GLY A 173 5.47 -1.88 6.34
C GLY A 173 5.53 -1.99 4.82
N GLY A 174 5.92 -3.15 4.28
CA GLY A 174 5.89 -3.41 2.85
C GLY A 174 7.05 -2.83 2.05
N ASN A 175 8.11 -2.37 2.72
CA ASN A 175 9.36 -1.96 2.09
C ASN A 175 10.11 -3.15 1.49
N SER A 176 10.02 -4.31 2.12
CA SER A 176 10.50 -5.57 1.57
C SER A 176 9.57 -6.73 1.90
N TRP A 177 9.61 -7.74 1.03
CA TRP A 177 8.76 -8.92 1.11
C TRP A 177 9.58 -10.20 1.10
N ASP A 178 9.20 -11.12 1.97
CA ASP A 178 9.82 -12.43 2.13
C ASP A 178 8.85 -13.51 1.62
N PRO A 179 9.28 -14.40 0.72
CA PRO A 179 8.44 -15.52 0.29
C PRO A 179 8.21 -16.47 1.46
N THR A 180 6.99 -16.97 1.60
CA THR A 180 6.65 -18.00 2.58
C THR A 180 6.54 -19.36 1.88
N PRO A 181 6.41 -20.48 2.62
CA PRO A 181 6.04 -21.76 2.02
C PRO A 181 4.74 -21.63 1.23
N LYS A 182 4.64 -22.36 0.11
CA LYS A 182 3.40 -22.47 -0.66
C LYS A 182 2.29 -23.01 0.23
N SER A 183 1.08 -22.50 0.05
CA SER A 183 -0.04 -22.80 0.91
C SER A 183 -1.33 -23.07 0.13
N ALA A 184 -2.23 -23.83 0.74
CA ALA A 184 -3.60 -24.02 0.25
C ALA A 184 -4.59 -23.03 0.90
N SER A 185 -4.13 -22.24 1.87
CA SER A 185 -4.92 -21.22 2.56
C SER A 185 -4.18 -19.88 2.61
N LYS A 186 -4.90 -18.81 2.93
CA LYS A 186 -4.30 -17.56 3.38
C LYS A 186 -3.56 -17.79 4.71
N ILE A 187 -2.54 -16.99 4.99
CA ILE A 187 -1.80 -17.03 6.26
C ILE A 187 -2.61 -16.32 7.33
N LEU A 188 -2.62 -16.84 8.55
CA LEU A 188 -3.18 -16.18 9.72
C LEU A 188 -2.08 -15.86 10.72
N LEU A 189 -2.16 -14.68 11.34
CA LEU A 189 -1.39 -14.33 12.53
C LEU A 189 -2.22 -14.61 13.79
N LEU A 190 -1.62 -15.35 14.72
CA LEU A 190 -2.17 -15.67 16.04
C LEU A 190 -1.42 -14.93 17.13
N ASN A 191 -2.14 -14.59 18.21
CA ASN A 191 -1.66 -13.84 19.37
C ASN A 191 -0.66 -12.76 18.97
N TYR A 192 -1.12 -11.72 18.28
CA TYR A 192 -0.31 -10.52 18.13
C TYR A 192 1.08 -10.75 17.50
N GLU A 193 1.14 -11.36 16.31
CA GLU A 193 2.39 -11.71 15.57
C GLU A 193 3.24 -12.86 16.16
N THR A 194 2.71 -13.56 17.18
CA THR A 194 3.47 -14.62 17.85
C THR A 194 3.62 -15.86 16.98
N VAL A 195 2.57 -16.24 16.25
CA VAL A 195 2.58 -17.37 15.32
C VAL A 195 2.00 -16.94 13.98
N ALA A 196 2.71 -17.20 12.89
CA ALA A 196 2.15 -17.17 11.54
C ALA A 196 1.85 -18.61 11.10
N ILE A 197 0.68 -18.87 10.54
CA ILE A 197 0.25 -20.23 10.18
C ILE A 197 -0.55 -20.26 8.87
N SER A 198 -0.35 -21.32 8.08
CA SER A 198 -1.17 -21.66 6.91
C SER A 198 -1.35 -23.16 6.77
N ILE A 199 -2.31 -23.57 5.95
CA ILE A 199 -2.45 -24.95 5.49
C ILE A 199 -1.43 -25.21 4.38
N ASP A 200 -0.72 -26.35 4.45
CA ASP A 200 0.23 -26.75 3.42
C ASP A 200 -0.46 -26.92 2.06
N HIS A 201 0.26 -26.65 0.98
CA HIS A 201 -0.27 -26.67 -0.38
C HIS A 201 -0.86 -28.03 -0.80
N ASP A 202 -0.38 -29.13 -0.22
CA ASP A 202 -0.86 -30.49 -0.47
C ASP A 202 -1.96 -30.95 0.50
N LEU A 203 -2.45 -30.04 1.36
CA LEU A 203 -3.49 -30.29 2.37
C LEU A 203 -3.14 -31.40 3.37
N SER A 204 -1.87 -31.79 3.49
CA SER A 204 -1.42 -32.85 4.42
C SER A 204 -1.16 -32.35 5.84
N GLY A 205 -1.07 -31.03 6.04
CA GLY A 205 -0.75 -30.46 7.34
C GLY A 205 -0.71 -28.94 7.35
N ILE A 206 0.13 -28.42 8.24
CA ILE A 206 0.29 -26.98 8.46
C ILE A 206 1.75 -26.56 8.25
N ASN A 207 1.91 -25.34 7.74
CA ASN A 207 3.16 -24.59 7.77
C ASN A 207 3.01 -23.49 8.83
N TYR A 208 3.98 -23.35 9.72
CA TYR A 208 3.95 -22.31 10.74
C TYR A 208 5.33 -21.72 11.04
N SER A 209 5.34 -20.46 11.43
CA SER A 209 6.51 -19.72 11.89
C SER A 209 6.26 -19.16 13.29
N LEU A 210 7.30 -19.14 14.10
CA LEU A 210 7.28 -18.61 15.47
C LEU A 210 8.17 -17.34 15.60
N ASP A 211 8.97 -17.05 14.57
CA ASP A 211 10.01 -16.02 14.51
C ASP A 211 9.74 -15.01 13.38
N LYS A 212 8.48 -14.60 13.25
CA LYS A 212 8.03 -13.57 12.31
C LYS A 212 8.34 -13.89 10.84
N GLY A 213 8.23 -15.15 10.47
CA GLY A 213 8.42 -15.61 9.09
C GLY A 213 9.88 -15.87 8.70
N THR A 214 10.84 -15.69 9.63
CA THR A 214 12.27 -15.93 9.35
C THR A 214 12.53 -17.41 9.07
N SER A 215 11.92 -18.30 9.85
CA SER A 215 11.94 -19.73 9.61
C SER A 215 10.53 -20.32 9.63
N TRP A 216 10.34 -21.37 8.84
CA TRP A 216 9.06 -22.06 8.71
C TRP A 216 9.23 -23.55 9.01
N LEU A 217 8.31 -24.07 9.81
CA LEU A 217 8.21 -25.46 10.22
C LEU A 217 6.99 -26.08 9.54
N ASN A 218 7.13 -27.32 9.09
CA ASN A 218 6.04 -28.11 8.52
C ASN A 218 5.64 -29.20 9.51
N HIS A 219 4.34 -29.41 9.70
CA HIS A 219 3.82 -30.49 10.53
C HIS A 219 2.66 -31.19 9.83
N LYS A 220 2.90 -32.45 9.45
CA LYS A 220 1.91 -33.32 8.81
C LYS A 220 0.89 -33.80 9.83
N LEU A 221 -0.38 -33.59 9.54
CA LEU A 221 -1.51 -33.88 10.41
C LEU A 221 -2.50 -34.86 9.77
N TRP A 222 -2.58 -34.85 8.44
CA TRP A 222 -3.62 -35.53 7.67
C TRP A 222 -3.04 -36.25 6.45
N PRO A 223 -3.74 -37.26 5.94
CA PRO A 223 -3.42 -37.82 4.63
C PRO A 223 -3.64 -36.80 3.51
N SER A 224 -2.86 -36.90 2.43
CA SER A 224 -2.86 -35.98 1.28
C SER A 224 -4.18 -35.90 0.49
N ASN A 225 -5.15 -36.76 0.78
CA ASN A 225 -6.47 -36.80 0.14
C ASN A 225 -7.53 -36.01 0.93
N SER A 226 -7.13 -34.99 1.69
CA SER A 226 -8.05 -34.20 2.53
C SER A 226 -8.55 -32.96 1.79
N THR A 227 -9.77 -32.49 2.06
CA THR A 227 -10.29 -31.20 1.62
C THR A 227 -10.45 -30.25 2.79
N LEU A 228 -10.10 -28.97 2.61
CA LEU A 228 -10.26 -27.93 3.62
C LEU A 228 -11.67 -27.34 3.57
N HIS A 229 -12.38 -27.34 4.71
CA HIS A 229 -13.70 -26.72 4.85
C HIS A 229 -13.66 -25.42 5.66
N TYR A 230 -12.80 -25.35 6.68
CA TYR A 230 -12.64 -24.17 7.51
C TYR A 230 -11.22 -24.07 8.05
N PHE A 231 -10.71 -22.84 8.09
CA PHE A 231 -9.43 -22.48 8.68
C PHE A 231 -9.57 -21.07 9.26
N GLY A 232 -9.57 -20.95 10.58
CA GLY A 232 -9.85 -19.66 11.21
C GLY A 232 -9.41 -19.58 12.67
N LYS A 233 -8.87 -18.41 13.04
CA LYS A 233 -8.50 -18.07 14.42
C LYS A 233 -9.73 -17.94 15.30
N LEU A 234 -9.59 -18.25 16.59
CA LEU A 234 -10.66 -18.08 17.58
C LEU A 234 -10.79 -16.62 18.04
N SER A 235 -9.66 -15.94 18.22
CA SER A 235 -9.56 -14.49 18.46
C SER A 235 -8.13 -13.99 18.16
N ASP A 236 -7.92 -12.67 18.08
CA ASP A 236 -6.60 -12.07 17.81
C ASP A 236 -5.56 -12.33 18.89
N SER A 237 -6.00 -12.58 20.13
CA SER A 237 -5.17 -12.90 21.29
C SER A 237 -5.06 -14.40 21.57
N ASP A 238 -5.76 -15.26 20.82
CA ASP A 238 -5.68 -16.70 21.04
C ASP A 238 -4.48 -17.30 20.28
N LEU A 239 -3.86 -18.32 20.88
CA LEU A 239 -2.82 -19.13 20.27
C LEU A 239 -3.39 -20.41 19.63
N ARG A 240 -4.72 -20.53 19.60
CA ARG A 240 -5.43 -21.67 19.03
C ARG A 240 -6.16 -21.30 17.75
N ILE A 241 -6.27 -22.30 16.90
CA ILE A 241 -6.95 -22.21 15.61
C ILE A 241 -7.84 -23.43 15.41
N LEU A 242 -9.01 -23.22 14.80
CA LEU A 242 -9.90 -24.30 14.41
C LEU A 242 -9.70 -24.62 12.93
N ILE A 243 -9.51 -25.91 12.66
CA ILE A 243 -9.41 -26.46 11.32
C ILE A 243 -10.50 -27.51 11.15
N ILE A 244 -11.29 -27.37 10.09
CA ILE A 244 -12.28 -28.37 9.70
C ILE A 244 -11.87 -28.90 8.34
N ASN A 245 -11.63 -30.19 8.25
CA ASN A 245 -11.29 -30.86 7.01
C ASN A 245 -12.11 -32.13 6.82
N ARG A 246 -12.14 -32.63 5.59
CA ARG A 246 -12.83 -33.86 5.24
C ARG A 246 -11.89 -34.80 4.52
N ASN A 247 -11.81 -36.03 4.99
CA ASN A 247 -11.06 -37.06 4.28
C ASN A 247 -11.87 -37.50 3.04
N SER A 248 -11.27 -37.43 1.85
CA SER A 248 -11.99 -37.73 0.60
C SER A 248 -12.32 -39.21 0.42
N GLU A 249 -11.54 -40.13 0.99
CA GLU A 249 -11.79 -41.57 0.91
C GLU A 249 -12.87 -42.03 1.88
N THR A 250 -12.74 -41.65 3.16
CA THR A 250 -13.68 -42.09 4.20
C THR A 250 -14.91 -41.18 4.31
N ASN A 251 -14.89 -40.04 3.62
CA ASN A 251 -15.93 -39.01 3.65
C ASN A 251 -16.21 -38.42 5.06
N LYS A 252 -15.28 -38.61 6.01
CA LYS A 252 -15.43 -38.21 7.41
C LYS A 252 -14.99 -36.76 7.60
N LEU A 253 -15.84 -35.97 8.25
CA LEU A 253 -15.52 -34.61 8.67
C LEU A 253 -14.76 -34.67 10.01
N ARG A 254 -13.68 -33.91 10.11
CA ARG A 254 -12.82 -33.84 11.29
C ARG A 254 -12.67 -32.37 11.72
N PHE A 255 -12.65 -32.17 13.03
CA PHE A 255 -12.50 -30.89 13.69
C PHE A 255 -11.23 -30.96 14.53
N ASP A 256 -10.22 -30.18 14.17
CA ASP A 256 -8.96 -30.12 14.88
C ASP A 256 -8.78 -28.72 15.48
N VAL A 257 -8.47 -28.67 16.77
CA VAL A 257 -7.98 -27.45 17.43
C VAL A 257 -6.48 -27.59 17.59
N ILE A 258 -5.73 -26.77 16.89
CA ILE A 258 -4.27 -26.72 17.04
C ILE A 258 -3.95 -25.68 18.10
N ASP A 259 -3.16 -26.04 19.11
CA ASP A 259 -2.85 -25.22 20.27
C ASP A 259 -1.34 -24.97 20.40
N PHE A 260 -0.93 -23.71 20.20
CA PHE A 260 0.46 -23.28 20.33
C PHE A 260 0.85 -22.84 21.75
N SER A 261 -0.09 -22.84 22.71
CA SER A 261 0.12 -22.26 24.05
C SER A 261 1.31 -22.87 24.81
N ASN A 262 1.54 -24.19 24.64
CA ASN A 262 2.62 -24.90 25.34
C ASN A 262 4.03 -24.62 24.79
N ILE A 263 4.15 -23.93 23.65
CA ILE A 263 5.45 -23.52 23.08
C ILE A 263 5.98 -22.29 23.83
N PHE A 264 5.10 -21.42 24.32
CA PHE A 264 5.45 -20.14 24.91
C PHE A 264 5.30 -20.21 26.43
N LYS A 265 6.44 -20.38 27.12
CA LYS A 265 6.45 -20.70 28.56
C LYS A 265 6.26 -19.49 29.48
N PHE A 266 6.42 -18.27 28.96
CA PHE A 266 6.37 -17.06 29.76
C PHE A 266 5.80 -15.89 28.95
N GLU A 267 5.34 -14.88 29.67
CA GLU A 267 4.85 -13.62 29.11
C GLU A 267 6.02 -12.68 28.77
N CYS A 268 5.93 -11.97 27.66
CA CYS A 268 6.96 -11.02 27.26
C CYS A 268 7.05 -9.86 28.25
N LYS A 269 8.28 -9.48 28.62
CA LYS A 269 8.61 -8.30 29.42
C LYS A 269 9.15 -7.20 28.52
N ASN A 270 9.27 -5.98 29.03
CA ASN A 270 9.71 -4.82 28.23
C ASN A 270 11.06 -5.02 27.51
N HIS A 271 12.00 -5.79 28.09
CA HIS A 271 13.29 -6.09 27.44
C HIS A 271 13.20 -7.14 26.33
N ASP A 272 12.05 -7.80 26.18
CA ASP A 272 11.80 -8.77 25.11
C ASP A 272 11.25 -8.10 23.85
N PHE A 273 11.07 -6.78 23.86
CA PHE A 273 10.62 -5.97 22.73
C PHE A 273 11.77 -5.15 22.16
N ASN A 274 11.74 -4.98 20.84
CA ASN A 274 12.65 -4.12 20.11
C ASN A 274 11.88 -2.91 19.54
N GLN A 275 12.53 -1.76 19.53
CA GLN A 275 12.08 -0.60 18.78
C GLN A 275 12.65 -0.67 17.36
N VAL A 276 11.78 -0.73 16.37
CA VAL A 276 12.13 -0.81 14.95
C VAL A 276 11.57 0.42 14.24
N ARG A 277 12.42 1.10 13.47
CA ARG A 277 11.99 2.23 12.66
C ARG A 277 11.44 1.76 11.33
N ILE A 278 10.24 2.20 10.97
CA ILE A 278 9.59 1.77 9.74
C ILE A 278 10.17 2.55 8.54
N PRO A 279 10.72 1.86 7.51
CA PRO A 279 11.30 2.50 6.34
C PRO A 279 10.24 2.93 5.32
N LYS A 280 10.42 4.14 4.80
CA LYS A 280 9.76 4.65 3.60
C LYS A 280 10.55 4.24 2.35
N SER A 281 9.98 4.44 1.16
CA SER A 281 10.71 4.32 -0.12
C SER A 281 12.08 5.02 -0.07
N ARG A 282 12.14 6.23 0.49
CA ARG A 282 13.37 7.01 0.67
C ARG A 282 13.48 7.58 2.08
N GLY A 283 14.16 6.86 2.95
CA GLY A 283 14.39 7.28 4.34
C GLY A 283 13.30 6.80 5.29
N PHE A 284 13.03 7.58 6.34
CA PHE A 284 12.17 7.16 7.46
C PHE A 284 11.16 8.24 7.88
N CYS A 285 11.10 9.35 7.15
CA CYS A 285 10.22 10.47 7.47
C CYS A 285 8.90 10.30 6.72
N TYR A 286 7.85 10.03 7.47
CA TYR A 286 6.47 10.03 7.01
C TYR A 286 5.84 11.34 7.48
N ARG A 287 5.71 12.33 6.59
CA ARG A 287 4.91 13.53 6.86
C ARG A 287 5.36 14.27 8.11
N GLY A 288 6.68 14.50 8.17
CA GLY A 288 7.33 15.18 9.28
C GLY A 288 7.43 14.37 10.57
N LYS A 289 7.09 13.06 10.53
CA LYS A 289 7.19 12.15 11.66
C LYS A 289 7.95 10.88 11.31
N ILE A 290 8.72 10.40 12.28
CA ILE A 290 9.32 9.07 12.25
C ILE A 290 8.35 8.11 12.93
N LEU A 291 8.07 7.00 12.24
CA LEU A 291 7.27 5.91 12.77
C LEU A 291 8.19 4.87 13.42
N ASP A 292 8.14 4.77 14.74
CA ASP A 292 8.82 3.74 15.49
C ASP A 292 7.79 2.71 16.01
N LEU A 293 8.10 1.44 15.79
CA LEU A 293 7.30 0.30 16.17
C LEU A 293 7.97 -0.40 17.36
N ILE A 294 7.21 -0.63 18.43
CA ILE A 294 7.63 -1.55 19.49
C ILE A 294 7.01 -2.91 19.21
N THR A 295 7.85 -3.91 18.99
CA THR A 295 7.43 -5.24 18.56
C THR A 295 8.30 -6.32 19.21
N ARG A 296 7.75 -7.54 19.40
CA ARG A 296 8.46 -8.63 20.09
C ARG A 296 9.77 -8.97 19.37
N ASN A 297 10.84 -9.26 20.10
CA ASN A 297 12.04 -9.83 19.49
C ASN A 297 11.73 -11.23 18.94
N ALA A 298 12.03 -11.47 17.65
CA ALA A 298 11.73 -12.73 16.97
C ALA A 298 12.39 -13.95 17.64
N ASP A 299 13.57 -13.75 18.23
CA ASP A 299 14.38 -14.80 18.89
C ASP A 299 13.82 -15.23 20.26
N ILE A 300 12.92 -14.42 20.84
CA ILE A 300 12.41 -14.65 22.20
C ILE A 300 11.02 -15.29 22.12
N ARG A 301 10.92 -16.54 22.59
CA ARG A 301 9.69 -17.33 22.63
C ARG A 301 8.83 -16.99 23.86
N CYS A 302 8.16 -15.84 23.81
CA CYS A 302 7.24 -15.37 24.86
C CYS A 302 5.86 -15.03 24.29
N ILE A 303 4.83 -15.05 25.14
CA ILE A 303 3.46 -14.65 24.79
C ILE A 303 3.39 -13.12 24.83
N ASN A 304 3.10 -12.51 23.68
CA ASN A 304 2.82 -11.08 23.59
C ASN A 304 1.42 -10.79 24.15
N LYS A 305 1.32 -10.03 25.25
CA LYS A 305 0.05 -9.54 25.82
C LYS A 305 -0.18 -8.05 25.62
N LEU A 306 0.87 -7.30 25.29
CA LEU A 306 0.80 -5.85 25.12
C LEU A 306 0.23 -5.48 23.75
N GLY A 307 0.38 -6.38 22.76
CA GLY A 307 0.28 -6.00 21.36
C GLY A 307 1.42 -5.05 20.96
N PRO A 308 1.69 -4.87 19.67
CA PRO A 308 2.59 -3.85 19.18
C PRO A 308 1.94 -2.52 19.47
N THR A 309 2.76 -1.59 19.90
CA THR A 309 2.34 -0.21 20.00
C THR A 309 3.20 0.58 19.05
N MET A 310 2.54 1.24 18.10
CA MET A 310 3.19 2.20 17.22
C MET A 310 3.21 3.54 17.95
N TYR A 311 4.41 4.13 18.06
CA TYR A 311 4.56 5.45 18.65
C TYR A 311 5.12 6.41 17.60
N MET A 312 4.43 7.54 17.43
CA MET A 312 4.86 8.67 16.62
C MET A 312 5.57 9.66 17.54
N ASP A 313 6.88 9.47 17.77
CA ASP A 313 7.55 10.18 18.87
C ASP A 313 8.57 11.24 18.40
N ARG A 314 8.99 11.22 17.13
CA ARG A 314 10.04 12.13 16.66
C ARG A 314 9.65 12.89 15.41
N SER A 315 9.74 14.21 15.50
CA SER A 315 9.64 15.08 14.34
C SER A 315 10.88 14.93 13.45
N CYS A 316 10.67 14.96 12.15
CA CYS A 316 11.73 15.02 11.15
C CYS A 316 11.49 16.18 10.19
N PRO A 317 12.54 16.74 9.55
CA PRO A 317 12.38 17.76 8.54
C PRO A 317 11.54 17.25 7.38
N CYS A 318 10.64 18.11 6.91
CA CYS A 318 9.80 17.81 5.76
C CYS A 318 10.65 17.69 4.50
N SER A 319 10.28 16.73 3.67
CA SER A 319 10.88 16.48 2.38
C SER A 319 9.89 16.84 1.27
N ALA A 320 10.35 16.85 0.02
CA ALA A 320 9.46 17.04 -1.10
C ALA A 320 8.35 15.97 -1.13
N GLU A 321 8.62 14.74 -0.66
CA GLU A 321 7.70 13.60 -0.70
C GLU A 321 6.52 13.69 0.29
N ASP A 322 6.54 14.67 1.19
CA ASP A 322 5.42 14.93 2.11
C ASP A 322 4.31 15.77 1.44
N TRP A 323 4.57 16.23 0.22
CA TRP A 323 3.67 17.11 -0.53
C TRP A 323 3.17 16.47 -1.83
N GLY A 324 1.86 16.57 -2.05
CA GLY A 324 1.20 16.14 -3.27
C GLY A 324 1.08 17.28 -4.30
N CYS A 325 0.80 16.92 -5.56
CA CYS A 325 0.55 17.92 -6.59
C CYS A 325 -0.81 18.62 -6.40
N PRO A 326 -0.90 19.93 -6.71
CA PRO A 326 -2.13 20.68 -6.66
C PRO A 326 -3.13 20.27 -7.73
N PHE A 327 -4.38 20.71 -7.54
CA PHE A 327 -5.40 20.61 -8.59
C PHE A 327 -4.91 21.26 -9.89
N ASN A 328 -5.24 20.62 -11.03
CA ASN A 328 -4.75 20.95 -12.37
C ASN A 328 -3.26 20.64 -12.63
N PHE A 329 -2.59 19.95 -11.72
CA PHE A 329 -1.23 19.44 -11.92
C PHE A 329 -1.20 17.92 -11.74
N GLN A 330 -0.18 17.29 -12.29
CA GLN A 330 0.09 15.86 -12.18
C GLN A 330 1.57 15.64 -11.85
N PRO A 331 1.92 14.55 -11.15
CA PRO A 331 3.31 14.23 -10.87
C PRO A 331 4.05 13.85 -12.16
N LYS A 332 5.29 14.34 -12.30
CA LYS A 332 6.25 13.91 -13.32
C LYS A 332 7.61 13.79 -12.65
N GLY A 333 7.91 12.60 -12.12
CA GLY A 333 9.10 12.40 -11.31
C GLY A 333 9.02 13.20 -10.02
N ASP A 334 10.01 14.05 -9.77
CA ASP A 334 10.13 14.90 -8.59
C ASP A 334 9.38 16.23 -8.67
N VAL A 335 8.70 16.52 -9.78
CA VAL A 335 8.06 17.82 -10.00
C VAL A 335 6.59 17.66 -10.35
N CYS A 336 5.80 18.70 -10.07
CA CYS A 336 4.42 18.79 -10.49
C CYS A 336 4.32 19.61 -11.77
N VAL A 337 3.74 19.01 -12.82
CA VAL A 337 3.55 19.66 -14.13
C VAL A 337 2.07 19.86 -14.40
N VAL A 338 1.73 20.85 -15.23
CA VAL A 338 0.34 21.12 -15.62
C VAL A 338 -0.27 19.84 -16.21
N ASP A 339 -1.45 19.47 -15.71
CA ASP A 339 -2.23 18.38 -16.26
C ASP A 339 -2.75 18.80 -17.65
N PRO A 340 -2.45 18.03 -18.73
CA PRO A 340 -3.02 18.30 -20.04
C PRO A 340 -4.55 18.43 -20.04
N LEU A 341 -5.22 17.78 -19.08
CA LEU A 341 -6.68 17.82 -18.92
C LEU A 341 -7.20 19.10 -18.24
N ALA A 342 -6.31 19.97 -17.75
CA ALA A 342 -6.70 21.21 -17.09
C ALA A 342 -7.12 22.31 -18.10
N ASN A 343 -6.77 22.18 -19.38
CA ASN A 343 -6.99 23.19 -20.41
C ASN A 343 -6.41 24.58 -20.04
N ILE A 344 -5.27 24.58 -19.35
CA ILE A 344 -4.55 25.79 -18.96
C ILE A 344 -3.51 26.10 -20.03
N SER A 345 -3.78 27.12 -20.84
CA SER A 345 -2.78 27.75 -21.70
C SER A 345 -1.93 28.69 -20.85
N ARG A 346 -0.90 28.17 -20.17
CA ARG A 346 0.13 29.01 -19.56
C ARG A 346 1.30 29.14 -20.52
N GLU A 347 1.67 30.36 -20.87
CA GLU A 347 3.01 30.60 -21.39
C GLU A 347 4.02 30.14 -20.34
N PRO A 348 5.09 29.43 -20.71
CA PRO A 348 6.10 29.01 -19.75
C PRO A 348 6.66 30.26 -19.05
N PHE A 349 6.68 30.23 -17.72
CA PHE A 349 7.27 31.30 -16.93
C PHE A 349 8.74 31.45 -17.34
N LYS A 350 9.08 32.59 -17.93
CA LYS A 350 10.43 32.89 -18.43
C LYS A 350 11.15 33.75 -17.40
N CYS A 351 12.19 33.20 -16.81
CA CYS A 351 13.15 33.96 -16.03
C CYS A 351 14.05 34.81 -16.94
N GLU A 352 14.58 35.90 -16.40
CA GLU A 352 15.57 36.73 -17.10
C GLU A 352 16.87 35.94 -17.36
N ASN A 353 17.61 36.32 -18.41
CA ASN A 353 18.87 35.67 -18.78
C ASN A 353 19.84 35.58 -17.59
N GLY A 354 20.30 34.36 -17.29
CA GLY A 354 21.19 34.09 -16.14
C GLY A 354 20.48 33.60 -14.88
N SER A 355 19.16 33.44 -14.93
CA SER A 355 18.35 32.82 -13.89
C SER A 355 17.44 31.73 -14.46
N HIS A 356 17.02 30.79 -13.62
CA HIS A 356 16.07 29.73 -13.97
C HIS A 356 14.96 29.65 -12.92
N PRO A 357 13.77 29.15 -13.29
CA PRO A 357 12.69 28.99 -12.32
C PRO A 357 13.13 28.07 -11.18
N ASP A 358 12.85 28.44 -9.94
CA ASP A 358 13.03 27.55 -8.80
C ASP A 358 11.92 26.49 -8.81
N ILE A 359 12.21 25.36 -9.43
CA ILE A 359 11.27 24.26 -9.62
C ILE A 359 10.83 23.65 -8.28
N SER A 360 11.65 23.81 -7.22
CA SER A 360 11.32 23.37 -5.86
C SER A 360 10.24 24.21 -5.17
N GLN A 361 9.86 25.36 -5.74
CA GLN A 361 8.80 26.25 -5.23
C GLN A 361 7.49 26.16 -6.04
N LEU A 362 7.44 25.39 -7.12
CA LEU A 362 6.27 25.28 -7.98
C LEU A 362 5.35 24.12 -7.55
N GLY A 363 4.26 24.48 -6.85
CA GLY A 363 3.04 23.66 -6.79
C GLY A 363 3.06 22.49 -5.82
N TYR A 364 3.04 22.77 -4.52
CA TYR A 364 2.93 21.76 -3.47
C TYR A 364 1.67 22.01 -2.63
N ILE A 365 0.87 20.97 -2.38
CA ILE A 365 -0.21 20.99 -1.39
C ILE A 365 0.11 19.99 -0.28
N SER A 366 -0.11 20.42 0.97
CA SER A 366 -0.04 19.55 2.15
C SER A 366 -1.00 18.37 2.02
N LEU A 367 -0.54 17.16 2.31
CA LEU A 367 -1.44 16.00 2.38
C LEU A 367 -2.35 16.11 3.62
N ALA A 368 -3.52 15.48 3.58
CA ALA A 368 -4.45 15.45 4.71
C ALA A 368 -3.75 14.81 5.93
N ALA A 369 -3.95 15.33 7.15
CA ALA A 369 -3.31 14.84 8.38
C ALA A 369 -1.79 15.00 8.51
N ASP A 370 -1.15 15.80 7.65
CA ASP A 370 0.27 16.12 7.78
C ASP A 370 0.54 17.06 8.97
N THR A 371 1.61 16.80 9.72
CA THR A 371 2.14 17.69 10.79
C THR A 371 3.36 18.47 10.34
N CYS A 372 3.81 18.27 9.10
CA CYS A 372 4.79 19.11 8.46
C CYS A 372 4.26 20.54 8.31
N GLU A 373 4.75 21.42 9.17
CA GLU A 373 4.73 22.84 8.84
C GLU A 373 5.85 23.09 7.82
N PRO A 374 5.55 23.74 6.67
CA PRO A 374 6.60 24.03 5.72
C PRO A 374 7.65 24.92 6.39
N HIS A 375 8.92 24.57 6.21
CA HIS A 375 10.04 25.38 6.66
C HIS A 375 9.97 26.72 5.91
N GLU A 376 9.32 27.71 6.52
CA GLU A 376 9.15 29.12 6.15
C GLU A 376 8.83 29.53 4.68
N MET A 377 8.63 28.64 3.71
CA MET A 377 8.34 29.07 2.32
C MET A 377 7.05 28.54 1.65
N ASN A 378 6.31 27.58 2.21
CA ASN A 378 5.07 27.08 1.56
C ASN A 378 3.78 27.44 2.32
N LYS A 379 3.76 28.53 3.09
CA LYS A 379 2.48 29.16 3.48
C LYS A 379 1.95 29.89 2.24
N TYR A 380 0.98 29.28 1.56
CA TYR A 380 0.15 29.90 0.51
C TYR A 380 0.87 31.01 -0.27
N LEU A 381 1.48 30.69 -1.41
CA LEU A 381 1.89 31.73 -2.35
C LEU A 381 0.63 32.38 -2.97
N ASN A 382 -0.01 33.29 -2.24
CA ASN A 382 -0.56 34.51 -2.83
C ASN A 382 0.64 35.39 -3.18
N VAL A 383 1.44 34.98 -4.18
CA VAL A 383 2.63 35.74 -4.55
C VAL A 383 2.51 36.12 -6.00
N SER A 384 2.37 37.44 -6.18
CA SER A 384 2.63 38.12 -7.43
C SER A 384 3.99 37.68 -7.99
N ASP A 385 3.96 36.97 -9.12
CA ASP A 385 4.92 36.74 -10.22
C ASP A 385 6.44 37.05 -10.13
N LYS A 386 7.01 37.60 -9.06
CA LYS A 386 8.40 38.12 -9.04
C LYS A 386 9.41 37.30 -8.23
N SER A 387 9.02 36.32 -7.41
CA SER A 387 9.94 35.60 -6.51
C SER A 387 10.37 34.20 -7.00
N GLN A 388 10.09 33.83 -8.25
CA GLN A 388 10.22 32.44 -8.72
C GLN A 388 11.52 32.11 -9.49
N CYS A 389 12.48 33.03 -9.61
CA CYS A 389 13.72 32.81 -10.38
C CYS A 389 14.96 32.76 -9.47
N ILE A 390 15.75 31.69 -9.57
CA ILE A 390 17.04 31.54 -8.89
C ILE A 390 18.21 31.78 -9.87
N PRO A 391 19.32 32.39 -9.43
CA PRO A 391 20.49 32.60 -10.27
C PRO A 391 21.11 31.27 -10.69
N ASN A 392 21.66 31.21 -11.90
CA ASN A 392 22.50 30.09 -12.29
C ASN A 392 23.78 30.12 -11.44
N SER A 393 23.86 29.29 -10.40
CA SER A 393 25.10 29.13 -9.65
C SER A 393 26.17 28.56 -10.58
N SER A 394 27.29 29.28 -10.73
CA SER A 394 28.49 28.70 -11.33
C SER A 394 28.94 27.51 -10.49
N PRO A 395 29.41 26.40 -11.09
CA PRO A 395 29.90 25.27 -10.32
C PRO A 395 31.13 25.74 -9.52
N ILE A 396 30.98 25.86 -8.21
CA ILE A 396 32.13 25.88 -7.31
C ILE A 396 32.59 24.43 -7.22
N CYS A 397 33.52 24.05 -8.10
CA CYS A 397 34.41 22.95 -7.80
C CYS A 397 35.34 23.42 -6.67
N ASN A 398 35.18 22.84 -5.48
CA ASN A 398 36.24 22.67 -4.50
C ASN A 398 36.12 21.28 -3.89
#